data_AF-A0A8X6MCV7-F1
#
_entry.id   AF-A0A8X6MCV7-F1
#
_cell.length_a   1.000
_cell.length_b   1.000
_cell.length_c   1.000
_cell.angle_alpha   90.00
_cell.angle_beta   90.00
_cell.angle_gamma   90.00
#
_symmetry.space_group_name_H-M   'P 1'
#
loop_
_entity.id
_entity.type
_entity.pdbx_description
1 polymer ?
#
loop_
_entity_poly.entity_id
_entity_poly.type
_entity_poly.pdbx_seq_one_letter_code
_entity_poly.pdbx_strand_id
1 'polypeptide(L)'
;MDFSTAESAFVRCKDYQGIQFVKSILDINNETVKKAEVQAYFKNYEEVDRIYLTTDRLMSAIDLHRILGNSFRVIELLKKGDFLEVSEMEEAWNGVGDYYFDRQLWNEAVNYYEKAHNEVQIAECYYMLEDYAGLERLLNDLPENHKLLPELGSMFSSVGMCEQAVSAYVKSNKLNAAIECCTTLNQWKMAISLAQKYDIKDVDSLLSQYAGYLKQEKSIFNVVELYKKACKFLHAALLLYKFVKDLPEKHKDPLLLRKIFVLVGILVEEYKSNRKVSNFDRSDITDLGISLEEEIALQNIAPRLIDDPWRGAKAYHFFMLAQKHLYQGYMDAAMKTALHVREYEDILNLEDIYSLLALSSCANRAFATCSSALMRLESLETISTEERSKYETLAAEIFVKHPPKDSRSNTVHCRGCVESIPDWYTSCPNCNLNFPVCVASGRPIMNPSLQWTCLQCHHSAFKQEMLTRSCCALCHCTLLIPV
;
A
#
# COMPACT_ATOMS: atom_id res chain seq x y z
N MET A 1 68.43 1.34 -47.98
CA MET A 1 68.36 1.26 -46.51
C MET A 1 69.67 0.66 -46.04
N ASP A 2 70.47 1.37 -45.24
CA ASP A 2 71.75 0.86 -44.71
C ASP A 2 71.59 0.51 -43.23
N PHE A 3 71.22 -0.75 -42.97
CA PHE A 3 70.97 -1.25 -41.63
C PHE A 3 72.26 -1.44 -40.80
N SER A 4 73.41 -1.63 -41.46
CA SER A 4 74.70 -1.83 -40.80
C SER A 4 75.21 -0.54 -40.14
N THR A 5 75.05 0.58 -40.84
CA THR A 5 75.34 1.92 -40.31
C THR A 5 74.32 2.31 -39.24
N ALA A 6 73.04 1.97 -39.43
CA ALA A 6 71.99 2.23 -38.43
C ALA A 6 72.24 1.48 -37.11
N GLU A 7 72.56 0.18 -37.15
CA GLU A 7 72.87 -0.61 -35.94
C GLU A 7 74.10 -0.04 -35.20
N SER A 8 75.16 0.28 -35.95
CA SER A 8 76.36 0.90 -35.38
C SER A 8 76.07 2.25 -34.71
N ALA A 9 75.15 3.04 -35.27
CA ALA A 9 74.71 4.31 -34.69
C ALA A 9 73.88 4.10 -33.42
N PHE A 10 72.93 3.15 -33.40
CA PHE A 10 72.12 2.83 -32.22
C PHE A 10 72.97 2.28 -31.06
N VAL A 11 73.97 1.43 -31.34
CA VAL A 11 74.93 0.94 -30.33
C VAL A 11 75.72 2.08 -29.69
N ARG A 12 76.19 3.05 -30.49
CA ARG A 12 76.90 4.24 -29.97
C ARG A 12 75.99 5.15 -29.14
N CYS A 13 74.71 5.25 -29.52
CA CYS A 13 73.71 6.03 -28.80
C CYS A 13 73.11 5.29 -27.58
N LYS A 14 73.49 4.02 -27.34
CA LYS A 14 72.94 3.14 -26.29
C LYS A 14 71.41 2.97 -26.38
N ASP A 15 70.85 3.04 -27.58
CA ASP A 15 69.42 2.83 -27.83
C ASP A 15 69.15 1.33 -28.07
N TYR A 16 68.79 0.62 -27.00
CA TYR A 16 68.48 -0.81 -27.05
C TYR A 16 67.22 -1.12 -27.87
N GLN A 17 66.25 -0.20 -27.93
CA GLN A 17 65.01 -0.38 -28.70
C GLN A 17 65.30 -0.29 -30.21
N GLY A 18 66.11 0.70 -30.62
CA GLY A 18 66.60 0.82 -32.00
C GLY A 18 67.40 -0.40 -32.47
N ILE A 19 68.22 -1.00 -31.59
CA ILE A 19 68.97 -2.23 -31.92
C ILE A 19 68.03 -3.42 -32.14
N GLN A 20 67.04 -3.61 -31.25
CA GLN A 20 66.06 -4.69 -31.41
C GLN A 20 65.21 -4.51 -32.67
N PHE A 21 64.83 -3.27 -32.97
CA PHE A 21 64.10 -2.93 -34.19
C PHE A 21 64.89 -3.32 -35.45
N VAL A 22 66.17 -2.93 -35.57
CA VAL A 22 66.99 -3.31 -36.73
C VAL A 22 67.11 -4.83 -36.88
N LYS A 23 67.28 -5.57 -35.78
CA LYS A 23 67.30 -7.04 -35.80
C LYS A 23 65.99 -7.62 -36.32
N SER A 24 64.86 -7.12 -35.83
CA SER A 24 63.53 -7.59 -36.25
C SER A 24 63.25 -7.33 -37.74
N ILE A 25 63.72 -6.21 -38.31
CA ILE A 25 63.54 -5.90 -39.73
C ILE A 25 64.40 -6.80 -40.62
N LEU A 26 65.61 -7.14 -40.16
CA LEU A 26 66.53 -7.99 -40.93
C LEU A 26 65.96 -9.40 -41.17
N ASP A 27 65.15 -9.90 -40.24
CA ASP A 27 64.48 -11.20 -40.33
C ASP A 27 63.27 -11.23 -41.29
N ILE A 28 62.76 -10.07 -41.71
CA ILE A 28 61.64 -9.98 -42.66
C ILE A 28 62.15 -10.29 -44.08
N ASN A 29 61.51 -11.19 -44.82
CA ASN A 29 61.96 -11.52 -46.20
C ASN A 29 61.46 -10.55 -47.28
N ASN A 30 60.37 -9.83 -47.01
CA ASN A 30 59.75 -8.95 -48.00
C ASN A 30 60.29 -7.51 -47.90
N GLU A 31 61.00 -7.06 -48.94
CA GLU A 31 61.57 -5.71 -49.02
C GLU A 31 60.54 -4.57 -48.96
N THR A 32 59.30 -4.78 -49.41
CA THR A 32 58.26 -3.73 -49.33
C THR A 32 57.76 -3.57 -47.89
N VAL A 33 57.65 -4.67 -47.15
CA VAL A 33 57.33 -4.66 -45.71
C VAL A 33 58.48 -4.03 -44.93
N LYS A 34 59.75 -4.34 -45.25
CA LYS A 34 60.90 -3.67 -44.61
C LYS A 34 60.83 -2.15 -44.77
N LYS A 35 60.51 -1.67 -45.97
CA LYS A 35 60.35 -0.24 -46.23
C LYS A 35 59.19 0.35 -45.41
N ALA A 36 58.06 -0.35 -45.34
CA ALA A 36 56.90 0.06 -44.53
C ALA A 36 57.26 0.14 -43.03
N GLU A 37 57.90 -0.89 -42.47
CA GLU A 37 58.33 -0.90 -41.05
C GLU A 37 59.31 0.24 -40.74
N VAL A 38 60.26 0.50 -41.63
CA VAL A 38 61.19 1.63 -41.49
C VAL A 38 60.44 2.97 -41.50
N GLN A 39 59.46 3.15 -42.39
CA GLN A 39 58.64 4.38 -42.40
C GLN A 39 57.75 4.49 -41.14
N ALA A 40 57.22 3.38 -40.64
CA ALA A 40 56.42 3.32 -39.41
C ALA A 40 57.26 3.73 -38.19
N TYR A 41 58.52 3.30 -38.11
CA TYR A 41 59.46 3.73 -37.06
C TYR A 41 59.70 5.24 -37.07
N PHE A 42 59.75 5.86 -38.26
CA PHE A 42 59.82 7.32 -38.40
C PHE A 42 58.47 8.03 -38.27
N LYS A 43 57.38 7.31 -37.92
CA LYS A 43 56.02 7.83 -37.80
C LYS A 43 55.44 8.41 -39.09
N ASN A 44 55.99 8.04 -40.24
CA ASN A 44 55.50 8.46 -41.56
C ASN A 44 54.35 7.54 -42.02
N TYR A 45 53.29 7.44 -41.21
CA TYR A 45 52.21 6.46 -41.41
C TYR A 45 51.44 6.63 -42.74
N GLU A 46 51.40 7.85 -43.29
CA GLU A 46 50.81 8.10 -44.62
C GLU A 46 51.57 7.39 -45.75
N GLU A 47 52.90 7.33 -45.64
CA GLU A 47 53.74 6.62 -46.62
C GLU A 47 53.66 5.11 -46.40
N VAL A 48 53.50 4.65 -45.16
CA VAL A 48 53.22 3.24 -44.83
C VAL A 48 51.90 2.80 -45.47
N ASP A 49 50.83 3.59 -45.32
CA ASP A 49 49.52 3.34 -45.94
C ASP A 49 49.64 3.23 -47.47
N ARG A 50 50.38 4.16 -48.09
CA ARG A 50 50.64 4.13 -49.53
C ARG A 50 51.41 2.88 -49.97
N ILE A 51 52.43 2.47 -49.22
CA ILE A 51 53.22 1.27 -49.52
C ILE A 51 52.33 0.02 -49.44
N TYR A 52 51.48 -0.11 -48.41
CA TYR A 52 50.59 -1.25 -48.28
C TYR A 52 49.52 -1.30 -49.38
N LEU A 53 48.93 -0.16 -49.74
CA LEU A 53 47.92 -0.09 -50.81
C LEU A 53 48.52 -0.36 -52.20
N THR A 54 49.71 0.13 -52.50
CA THR A 54 50.39 -0.11 -53.80
C THR A 54 50.88 -1.55 -53.95
N THR A 55 50.99 -2.29 -52.85
CA THR A 55 51.40 -3.72 -52.83
C THR A 55 50.24 -4.68 -52.56
N ASP A 56 49.00 -4.20 -52.67
CA ASP A 56 47.76 -4.97 -52.50
C ASP A 56 47.65 -5.66 -51.12
N ARG A 57 48.24 -5.05 -50.08
CA ARG A 57 48.20 -5.53 -48.69
C ARG A 57 47.15 -4.77 -47.88
N LEU A 58 45.89 -4.87 -48.31
CA LEU A 58 44.78 -4.13 -47.71
C LEU A 58 44.62 -4.40 -46.20
N MET A 59 44.75 -5.67 -45.78
CA MET A 59 44.62 -6.04 -44.37
C MET A 59 45.69 -5.40 -43.48
N SER A 60 46.95 -5.36 -43.93
CA SER A 60 48.02 -4.68 -43.20
C SER A 60 47.80 -3.17 -43.07
N ALA A 61 47.14 -2.55 -44.07
CA ALA A 61 46.73 -1.15 -43.96
C ALA A 61 45.60 -0.97 -42.94
N ILE A 62 44.62 -1.88 -42.90
CA ILE A 62 43.54 -1.88 -41.90
C ILE A 62 44.11 -2.02 -40.49
N ASP A 63 44.99 -3.00 -40.26
CA ASP A 63 45.62 -3.25 -38.95
C ASP A 63 46.44 -2.04 -38.48
N LEU A 64 47.16 -1.38 -39.40
CA LEU A 64 47.86 -0.14 -39.09
C LEU A 64 46.89 0.93 -38.58
N HIS A 65 45.78 1.19 -39.28
CA HIS A 65 44.83 2.24 -38.87
C HIS A 65 44.03 1.85 -37.63
N ARG A 66 43.79 0.57 -37.37
CA ARG A 66 43.27 0.07 -36.08
C ARG A 66 44.20 0.46 -34.93
N ILE A 67 45.51 0.22 -35.07
CA ILE A 67 46.52 0.59 -34.05
C ILE A 67 46.61 2.10 -33.87
N LEU A 68 46.45 2.87 -34.95
CA LEU A 68 46.46 4.34 -34.90
C LEU A 68 45.16 4.95 -34.37
N GLY A 69 44.11 4.15 -34.17
CA GLY A 69 42.77 4.64 -33.78
C GLY A 69 42.06 5.43 -34.88
N ASN A 70 42.45 5.28 -36.15
CA ASN A 70 41.86 5.99 -37.28
C ASN A 70 40.69 5.21 -37.89
N SER A 71 39.61 5.09 -37.12
CA SER A 71 38.41 4.33 -37.49
C SER A 71 37.74 4.81 -38.79
N PHE A 72 37.84 6.12 -39.10
CA PHE A 72 37.36 6.68 -40.36
C PHE A 72 38.07 6.06 -41.57
N ARG A 73 39.40 5.97 -41.51
CA ARG A 73 40.19 5.38 -42.58
C ARG A 73 39.96 3.87 -42.68
N VAL A 74 39.79 3.18 -41.55
CA VAL A 74 39.43 1.75 -41.53
C VAL A 74 38.13 1.49 -42.31
N ILE A 75 37.08 2.31 -42.12
CA ILE A 75 35.82 2.21 -42.87
C ILE A 75 36.03 2.39 -44.38
N GLU A 76 36.84 3.38 -44.78
CA GLU A 76 37.14 3.60 -46.20
C GLU A 76 37.86 2.42 -46.86
N LEU A 77 38.77 1.79 -46.11
CA LEU A 77 39.54 0.64 -46.57
C LEU A 77 38.69 -0.62 -46.64
N LEU A 78 37.87 -0.89 -45.62
CA LEU A 78 36.96 -2.04 -45.61
C LEU A 78 35.95 -1.99 -46.77
N LYS A 79 35.43 -0.79 -47.11
CA LYS A 79 34.53 -0.61 -48.27
C LYS A 79 35.18 -0.89 -49.63
N LYS A 80 36.50 -0.88 -49.73
CA LYS A 80 37.24 -1.15 -50.98
C LYS A 80 37.59 -2.63 -51.14
N GLY A 81 37.53 -3.42 -50.08
CA GLY A 81 37.81 -4.85 -50.11
C GLY A 81 36.58 -5.67 -50.52
N ASP A 82 36.81 -6.79 -51.22
CA ASP A 82 35.76 -7.76 -51.57
C ASP A 82 35.38 -8.72 -50.42
N PHE A 83 36.08 -8.64 -49.29
CA PHE A 83 35.90 -9.51 -48.11
C PHE A 83 35.36 -8.69 -46.93
N LEU A 84 34.08 -8.34 -46.97
CA LEU A 84 33.41 -7.66 -45.87
C LEU A 84 32.86 -8.69 -44.88
N GLU A 85 33.61 -8.93 -43.79
CA GLU A 85 33.01 -9.52 -42.60
C GLU A 85 32.21 -8.43 -41.86
N VAL A 86 30.93 -8.69 -41.60
CA VAL A 86 30.02 -7.74 -40.94
C VAL A 86 30.57 -7.24 -39.60
N SER A 87 31.24 -8.13 -38.86
CA SER A 87 31.84 -7.82 -37.56
C SER A 87 32.95 -6.77 -37.63
N GLU A 88 33.77 -6.75 -38.68
CA GLU A 88 34.84 -5.76 -38.82
C GLU A 88 34.29 -4.37 -39.15
N MET A 89 33.18 -4.34 -39.89
CA MET A 89 32.48 -3.11 -40.21
C MET A 89 31.83 -2.49 -38.97
N GLU A 90 31.20 -3.31 -38.12
CA GLU A 90 30.60 -2.90 -36.84
C GLU A 90 31.66 -2.36 -35.87
N GLU A 91 32.81 -3.02 -35.75
CA GLU A 91 33.94 -2.54 -34.94
C GLU A 91 34.42 -1.16 -35.40
N ALA A 92 34.56 -0.96 -36.70
CA ALA A 92 35.00 0.31 -37.26
C ALA A 92 33.95 1.43 -37.07
N TRP A 93 32.65 1.10 -37.19
CA TRP A 93 31.57 2.04 -36.88
C TRP A 93 31.53 2.41 -35.40
N ASN A 94 31.73 1.45 -34.48
CA ASN A 94 31.86 1.72 -33.05
C ASN A 94 33.01 2.67 -32.78
N GLY A 95 34.18 2.44 -33.37
CA GLY A 95 35.34 3.34 -33.19
C GLY A 95 35.10 4.76 -33.71
N VAL A 96 34.23 4.96 -34.72
CA VAL A 96 33.79 6.31 -35.13
C VAL A 96 32.76 6.88 -34.16
N GLY A 97 31.83 6.06 -33.66
CA GLY A 97 30.91 6.44 -32.60
C GLY A 97 31.65 6.97 -31.37
N ASP A 98 32.65 6.22 -30.89
CA ASP A 98 33.48 6.56 -29.73
C ASP A 98 34.19 7.90 -29.93
N TYR A 99 34.71 8.16 -31.14
CA TYR A 99 35.32 9.45 -31.47
C TYR A 99 34.36 10.64 -31.31
N TYR A 100 33.09 10.48 -31.71
CA TYR A 100 32.08 11.52 -31.53
C TYR A 100 31.58 11.60 -30.09
N PHE A 101 31.46 10.46 -29.42
CA PHE A 101 31.07 10.34 -28.02
C PHE A 101 32.06 11.07 -27.10
N ASP A 102 33.36 10.83 -27.25
CA ASP A 102 34.41 11.50 -26.47
C ASP A 102 34.40 13.03 -26.63
N ARG A 103 33.84 13.52 -27.73
CA ARG A 103 33.70 14.95 -28.05
C ARG A 103 32.34 15.54 -27.69
N GLN A 104 31.49 14.75 -27.03
CA GLN A 104 30.14 15.14 -26.62
C GLN A 104 29.21 15.47 -27.80
N LEU A 105 29.52 14.94 -28.99
CA LEU A 105 28.69 15.06 -30.18
C LEU A 105 27.73 13.87 -30.24
N TRP A 106 26.87 13.76 -29.21
CA TRP A 106 26.02 12.59 -28.97
C TRP A 106 25.08 12.27 -30.14
N ASN A 107 24.50 13.29 -30.79
CA ASN A 107 23.62 13.09 -31.96
C ASN A 107 24.34 12.40 -33.11
N GLU A 108 25.60 12.78 -33.36
CA GLU A 108 26.40 12.14 -34.41
C GLU A 108 26.84 10.74 -33.98
N ALA A 109 27.19 10.56 -32.71
CA ALA A 109 27.55 9.25 -32.17
C ALA A 109 26.42 8.23 -32.35
N VAL A 110 25.16 8.60 -32.07
CA VAL A 110 23.98 7.74 -32.28
C VAL A 110 23.91 7.23 -33.73
N ASN A 111 24.09 8.11 -34.73
CA ASN A 111 24.04 7.73 -36.15
C ASN A 111 25.06 6.64 -36.53
N TYR A 112 26.19 6.58 -35.82
CA TYR A 112 27.23 5.57 -36.04
C TYR A 112 27.03 4.33 -35.18
N TYR A 113 26.57 4.46 -33.94
CA TYR A 113 26.24 3.31 -33.10
C TYR A 113 25.02 2.53 -33.60
N GLU A 114 24.04 3.19 -34.22
CA GLU A 114 22.92 2.52 -34.90
C GLU A 114 23.40 1.63 -36.05
N LYS A 115 24.41 2.08 -36.81
CA LYS A 115 25.05 1.28 -37.89
C LYS A 115 25.90 0.15 -37.34
N ALA A 116 26.41 0.30 -36.12
CA ALA A 116 27.20 -0.72 -35.43
C ALA A 116 26.33 -1.67 -34.60
N HIS A 117 25.00 -1.47 -34.56
CA HIS A 117 24.07 -2.20 -33.70
C HIS A 117 24.47 -2.22 -32.21
N ASN A 118 25.10 -1.14 -31.74
CA ASN A 118 25.58 -1.04 -30.36
C ASN A 118 24.54 -0.37 -29.44
N GLU A 119 23.56 -1.16 -29.02
CA GLU A 119 22.42 -0.70 -28.20
C GLU A 119 22.85 -0.06 -26.87
N VAL A 120 23.95 -0.53 -26.27
CA VAL A 120 24.47 -0.02 -24.99
C VAL A 120 24.89 1.45 -25.14
N GLN A 121 25.70 1.73 -26.17
CA GLN A 121 26.19 3.08 -26.43
C GLN A 121 25.09 4.00 -26.95
N ILE A 122 24.11 3.47 -27.70
CA ILE A 122 22.90 4.21 -28.08
C ILE A 122 22.12 4.65 -26.84
N ALA A 123 21.93 3.76 -25.85
CA ALA A 123 21.24 4.10 -24.60
C ALA A 123 21.97 5.21 -23.82
N GLU A 124 23.29 5.13 -23.71
CA GLU A 124 24.10 6.18 -23.07
C GLU A 124 23.96 7.52 -23.80
N CYS A 125 24.03 7.52 -25.14
CA CYS A 125 23.83 8.74 -25.93
C CYS A 125 22.44 9.35 -25.71
N TYR A 126 21.38 8.53 -25.76
CA TYR A 126 20.01 9.01 -25.50
C TYR A 126 19.85 9.56 -24.09
N TYR A 127 20.46 8.93 -23.10
CA TYR A 127 20.46 9.43 -21.73
C TYR A 127 21.16 10.79 -21.60
N MET A 128 22.33 10.95 -22.23
CA MET A 128 23.08 12.22 -22.23
C MET A 128 22.37 13.34 -23.01
N LEU A 129 21.56 12.98 -24.02
CA LEU A 129 20.72 13.89 -24.78
C LEU A 129 19.39 14.21 -24.08
N GLU A 130 19.07 13.54 -22.97
CA GLU A 130 17.76 13.56 -22.32
C GLU A 130 16.62 13.13 -23.27
N ASP A 131 16.93 12.36 -24.32
CA ASP A 131 15.93 11.79 -25.23
C ASP A 131 15.33 10.52 -24.63
N TYR A 132 14.49 10.70 -23.61
CA TYR A 132 13.82 9.59 -22.94
C TYR A 132 12.81 8.87 -23.84
N ALA A 133 12.30 9.54 -24.87
CA ALA A 133 11.44 8.92 -25.87
C ALA A 133 12.23 7.97 -26.78
N GLY A 134 13.46 8.34 -27.16
CA GLY A 134 14.42 7.44 -27.80
C GLY A 134 14.77 6.24 -26.94
N LEU A 135 15.02 6.48 -25.66
CA LEU A 135 15.31 5.41 -24.69
C LEU A 135 14.13 4.44 -24.50
N GLU A 136 12.89 4.94 -24.49
CA GLU A 136 11.68 4.12 -24.40
C GLU A 136 11.43 3.30 -25.67
N ARG A 137 11.71 3.86 -26.85
CA ARG A 137 11.70 3.09 -28.12
C ARG A 137 12.69 1.93 -28.06
N LEU A 138 13.93 2.21 -27.65
CA LEU A 138 14.96 1.18 -27.47
C LEU A 138 14.50 0.10 -26.47
N LEU A 139 13.94 0.49 -25.32
CA LEU A 139 13.37 -0.44 -24.35
C LEU A 139 12.33 -1.39 -24.96
N ASN A 140 11.45 -0.87 -25.82
CA ASN A 140 10.40 -1.66 -26.45
C ASN A 140 10.96 -2.65 -27.49
N ASP A 141 11.98 -2.25 -28.24
CA ASP A 141 12.60 -3.05 -29.31
C ASP A 141 13.44 -4.22 -28.77
N LEU A 142 14.01 -4.09 -27.57
CA LEU A 142 14.83 -5.14 -26.95
C LEU A 142 14.02 -6.43 -26.66
N PRO A 143 14.62 -7.63 -26.76
CA PRO A 143 13.97 -8.88 -26.37
C PRO A 143 13.85 -9.01 -24.84
N GLU A 144 12.98 -9.92 -24.38
CA GLU A 144 12.86 -10.23 -22.94
C GLU A 144 14.20 -10.74 -22.36
N ASN A 145 14.50 -10.35 -21.12
CA ASN A 145 15.75 -10.68 -20.41
C ASN A 145 17.05 -10.22 -21.10
N HIS A 146 16.98 -9.22 -22.00
CA HIS A 146 18.17 -8.59 -22.56
C HIS A 146 19.05 -7.95 -21.47
N LYS A 147 20.38 -8.01 -21.65
CA LYS A 147 21.37 -7.57 -20.65
C LYS A 147 21.30 -6.06 -20.33
N LEU A 148 20.87 -5.26 -21.31
CA LEU A 148 20.75 -3.79 -21.20
C LEU A 148 19.49 -3.35 -20.42
N LEU A 149 18.46 -4.19 -20.31
CA LEU A 149 17.19 -3.82 -19.67
C LEU A 149 17.34 -3.34 -18.21
N PRO A 150 18.17 -3.95 -17.33
CA PRO A 150 18.36 -3.45 -15.98
C PRO A 150 19.04 -2.08 -15.93
N GLU A 151 19.93 -1.79 -16.88
CA GLU A 151 20.62 -0.50 -16.99
C GLU A 151 19.63 0.58 -17.46
N LEU A 152 18.77 0.28 -18.45
CA LEU A 152 17.67 1.17 -18.84
C LEU A 152 16.73 1.45 -17.66
N GLY A 153 16.39 0.42 -16.87
CA GLY A 153 15.61 0.58 -15.64
C GLY A 153 16.27 1.55 -14.65
N SER A 154 17.60 1.46 -14.49
CA SER A 154 18.36 2.36 -13.62
C SER A 154 18.37 3.80 -14.17
N MET A 155 18.52 3.97 -15.49
CA MET A 155 18.49 5.28 -16.14
C MET A 155 17.12 5.95 -16.01
N PHE A 156 16.01 5.22 -16.20
CA PHE A 156 14.67 5.77 -15.99
C PHE A 156 14.40 6.09 -14.51
N SER A 157 14.88 5.23 -13.60
CA SER A 157 14.72 5.44 -12.16
C SER A 157 15.43 6.69 -11.66
N SER A 158 16.65 6.98 -12.15
CA SER A 158 17.43 8.16 -11.74
C SER A 158 16.76 9.49 -12.11
N VAL A 159 15.93 9.50 -13.15
CA VAL A 159 15.19 10.68 -13.63
C VAL A 159 13.73 10.70 -13.17
N GLY A 160 13.30 9.71 -12.38
CA GLY A 160 11.95 9.64 -11.81
C GLY A 160 10.86 9.07 -12.73
N MET A 161 11.23 8.51 -13.89
CA MET A 161 10.30 7.90 -14.85
C MET A 161 9.92 6.47 -14.41
N CYS A 162 9.05 6.38 -13.41
CA CYS A 162 8.75 5.12 -12.72
C CYS A 162 8.09 4.06 -13.63
N GLU A 163 7.16 4.44 -14.52
CA GLU A 163 6.45 3.49 -15.38
C GLU A 163 7.41 2.79 -16.35
N GLN A 164 8.30 3.56 -16.99
CA GLN A 164 9.33 3.06 -17.90
C GLN A 164 10.37 2.22 -17.15
N ALA A 165 10.80 2.66 -15.96
CA ALA A 165 11.72 1.89 -15.12
C ALA A 165 11.14 0.53 -14.72
N VAL A 166 9.87 0.50 -14.27
CA VAL A 166 9.17 -0.74 -13.94
C VAL A 166 9.00 -1.63 -15.15
N SER A 167 8.66 -1.07 -16.32
CA SER A 167 8.57 -1.83 -17.56
C SER A 167 9.89 -2.54 -17.89
N ALA A 168 11.02 -1.83 -17.77
CA ALA A 168 12.35 -2.39 -17.99
C ALA A 168 12.73 -3.49 -16.98
N TYR A 169 12.44 -3.28 -15.70
CA TYR A 169 12.72 -4.28 -14.66
C TYR A 169 11.82 -5.51 -14.76
N VAL A 170 10.54 -5.34 -15.11
CA VAL A 170 9.62 -6.46 -15.35
C VAL A 170 10.07 -7.26 -16.57
N LYS A 171 10.43 -6.61 -17.67
CA LYS A 171 10.92 -7.25 -18.90
C LYS A 171 12.25 -7.99 -18.72
N SER A 172 13.02 -7.64 -17.69
CA SER A 172 14.26 -8.35 -17.29
C SER A 172 14.07 -9.36 -16.14
N ASN A 173 12.82 -9.65 -15.76
CA ASN A 173 12.47 -10.55 -14.67
C ASN A 173 13.10 -10.15 -13.31
N LYS A 174 13.37 -8.85 -13.12
CA LYS A 174 13.90 -8.26 -11.87
C LYS A 174 12.79 -7.57 -11.08
N LEU A 175 11.80 -8.35 -10.65
CA LEU A 175 10.60 -7.83 -9.97
C LEU A 175 10.92 -7.06 -8.67
N ASN A 176 11.91 -7.50 -7.89
CA ASN A 176 12.31 -6.80 -6.66
C ASN A 176 12.83 -5.38 -6.95
N ALA A 177 13.61 -5.21 -8.02
CA ALA A 177 14.11 -3.89 -8.44
C ALA A 177 12.97 -2.98 -8.94
N ALA A 178 11.95 -3.55 -9.60
CA ALA A 178 10.75 -2.82 -10.00
C ALA A 178 9.98 -2.28 -8.79
N ILE A 179 9.80 -3.11 -7.75
CA ILE A 179 9.16 -2.69 -6.50
C ILE A 179 10.00 -1.62 -5.80
N GLU A 180 11.30 -1.84 -5.67
CA GLU A 180 12.23 -0.90 -5.02
C GLU A 180 12.22 0.47 -5.73
N CYS A 181 12.15 0.48 -7.06
CA CYS A 181 11.97 1.70 -7.84
C CYS A 181 10.66 2.41 -7.49
N CYS A 182 9.54 1.67 -7.44
CA CYS A 182 8.25 2.23 -7.05
C CYS A 182 8.27 2.81 -5.64
N THR A 183 8.89 2.13 -4.67
CA THR A 183 8.99 2.62 -3.29
C THR A 183 9.86 3.86 -3.20
N THR A 184 10.99 3.88 -3.91
CA THR A 184 11.93 5.02 -3.92
C THR A 184 11.29 6.26 -4.55
N LEU A 185 10.50 6.07 -5.60
CA LEU A 185 9.76 7.13 -6.29
C LEU A 185 8.37 7.41 -5.69
N ASN A 186 8.06 6.85 -4.52
CA ASN A 186 6.78 6.99 -3.82
C ASN A 186 5.53 6.60 -4.64
N GLN A 187 5.68 5.74 -5.66
CA GLN A 187 4.60 5.20 -6.48
C GLN A 187 3.96 3.96 -5.85
N TRP A 188 3.45 4.12 -4.63
CA TRP A 188 2.96 3.01 -3.79
C TRP A 188 1.81 2.19 -4.40
N LYS A 189 0.89 2.85 -5.11
CA LYS A 189 -0.22 2.16 -5.80
C LYS A 189 0.32 1.19 -6.86
N MET A 190 1.33 1.62 -7.61
CA MET A 190 1.97 0.79 -8.64
C MET A 190 2.75 -0.35 -7.99
N ALA A 191 3.53 -0.07 -6.93
CA ALA A 191 4.25 -1.08 -6.15
C ALA A 191 3.35 -2.24 -5.69
N ILE A 192 2.18 -1.91 -5.12
CA ILE A 192 1.24 -2.90 -4.59
C ILE A 192 0.56 -3.68 -5.72
N SER A 193 0.14 -2.99 -6.79
CA SER A 193 -0.45 -3.65 -7.96
C SER A 193 0.51 -4.66 -8.59
N LEU A 194 1.80 -4.32 -8.62
CA LEU A 194 2.87 -5.19 -9.12
C LEU A 194 3.09 -6.38 -8.17
N ALA A 195 3.19 -6.11 -6.87
CA ALA A 195 3.37 -7.15 -5.86
C ALA A 195 2.23 -8.17 -5.84
N GLN A 196 0.98 -7.71 -5.97
CA GLN A 196 -0.20 -8.57 -6.08
C GLN A 196 -0.25 -9.38 -7.37
N LYS A 197 0.15 -8.77 -8.50
CA LYS A 197 0.13 -9.42 -9.82
C LYS A 197 1.14 -10.58 -9.91
N TYR A 198 2.29 -10.45 -9.25
CA TYR A 198 3.38 -11.43 -9.32
C TYR A 198 3.56 -12.26 -8.03
N ASP A 199 2.64 -12.16 -7.07
CA ASP A 199 2.63 -12.93 -5.80
C ASP A 199 3.98 -12.90 -5.04
N ILE A 200 4.53 -11.70 -4.87
CA ILE A 200 5.85 -11.50 -4.24
C ILE A 200 5.69 -11.57 -2.71
N LYS A 201 6.51 -12.36 -2.03
CA LYS A 201 6.35 -12.69 -0.59
C LYS A 201 6.46 -11.49 0.37
N ASP A 202 7.01 -10.35 -0.05
CA ASP A 202 7.28 -9.18 0.80
C ASP A 202 6.18 -8.09 0.76
N VAL A 203 4.97 -8.40 0.28
CA VAL A 203 3.85 -7.43 0.24
C VAL A 203 3.57 -6.83 1.63
N ASP A 204 3.75 -7.63 2.68
CA ASP A 204 3.43 -7.21 4.04
C ASP A 204 4.29 -6.05 4.53
N SER A 205 5.61 -6.09 4.30
CA SER A 205 6.52 -5.00 4.66
C SER A 205 6.22 -3.71 3.89
N LEU A 206 5.91 -3.84 2.59
CA LEU A 206 5.55 -2.72 1.71
C LEU A 206 4.26 -2.04 2.15
N LEU A 207 3.25 -2.83 2.50
CA LEU A 207 1.98 -2.33 3.03
C LEU A 207 2.17 -1.53 4.32
N SER A 208 3.06 -2.00 5.19
CA SER A 208 3.35 -1.34 6.46
C SER A 208 4.07 -0.01 6.28
N GLN A 209 5.03 0.06 5.35
CA GLN A 209 5.70 1.31 5.01
C GLN A 209 4.72 2.33 4.39
N TYR A 210 3.87 1.88 3.47
CA TYR A 210 2.86 2.75 2.86
C TYR A 210 1.79 3.21 3.86
N ALA A 211 1.35 2.32 4.76
CA ALA A 211 0.46 2.68 5.86
C ALA A 211 1.09 3.75 6.76
N GLY A 212 2.39 3.65 7.05
CA GLY A 212 3.17 4.66 7.74
C GLY A 212 3.17 6.02 7.03
N TYR A 213 3.39 6.04 5.71
CA TYR A 213 3.32 7.25 4.89
C TYR A 213 1.93 7.91 4.94
N LEU A 214 0.87 7.16 4.65
CA LEU A 214 -0.51 7.67 4.64
C LEU A 214 -0.98 8.18 6.01
N LYS A 215 -0.43 7.62 7.10
CA LYS A 215 -0.68 8.09 8.47
C LYS A 215 -0.08 9.49 8.70
N GLN A 216 1.09 9.79 8.14
CA GLN A 216 1.69 11.13 8.21
C GLN A 216 0.84 12.17 7.47
N GLU A 217 0.24 11.78 6.34
CA GLU A 217 -0.73 12.61 5.62
C GLU A 217 -2.12 12.73 6.31
N LYS A 218 -2.29 12.13 7.49
CA LYS A 218 -3.54 12.11 8.29
C LYS A 218 -4.74 11.45 7.59
N SER A 219 -4.52 10.64 6.55
CA SER A 219 -5.61 9.98 5.83
C SER A 219 -5.84 8.56 6.32
N ILE A 220 -6.42 8.42 7.52
CA ILE A 220 -6.67 7.11 8.15
C ILE A 220 -7.58 6.21 7.30
N PHE A 221 -8.56 6.79 6.60
CA PHE A 221 -9.49 6.01 5.77
C PHE A 221 -8.81 5.42 4.53
N ASN A 222 -7.79 6.10 3.96
CA ASN A 222 -7.00 5.53 2.87
C ASN A 222 -6.17 4.33 3.35
N VAL A 223 -5.62 4.39 4.58
CA VAL A 223 -4.92 3.26 5.20
C VAL A 223 -5.87 2.08 5.43
N VAL A 224 -7.08 2.35 5.90
CA VAL A 224 -8.13 1.33 6.11
C VAL A 224 -8.53 0.68 4.79
N GLU A 225 -8.72 1.47 3.72
CA GLU A 225 -9.03 0.96 2.40
C GLU A 225 -7.89 0.08 1.84
N LEU A 226 -6.65 0.52 2.05
CA LEU A 226 -5.46 -0.25 1.69
C LEU A 226 -5.43 -1.61 2.37
N TYR A 227 -5.55 -1.64 3.70
CA TYR A 227 -5.55 -2.89 4.46
C TYR A 227 -6.72 -3.79 4.08
N LYS A 228 -7.90 -3.21 3.78
CA LYS A 228 -9.03 -3.97 3.24
C LYS A 228 -8.71 -4.63 1.89
N LYS A 229 -8.11 -3.89 0.95
CA LYS A 229 -7.69 -4.41 -0.37
C LYS A 229 -6.62 -5.49 -0.28
N ALA A 230 -5.78 -5.42 0.76
CA ALA A 230 -4.78 -6.45 1.08
C ALA A 230 -5.36 -7.62 1.89
N CYS A 231 -6.69 -7.71 2.10
CA CYS A 231 -7.34 -8.72 2.94
C CYS A 231 -6.88 -8.73 4.41
N LYS A 232 -6.19 -7.68 4.88
CA LYS A 232 -5.80 -7.45 6.27
C LYS A 232 -6.95 -6.80 7.05
N PHE A 233 -8.09 -7.48 7.11
CA PHE A 233 -9.32 -6.92 7.66
C PHE A 233 -9.22 -6.58 9.16
N LEU A 234 -8.51 -7.42 9.94
CA LEU A 234 -8.32 -7.19 11.38
C LEU A 234 -7.47 -5.94 11.65
N HIS A 235 -6.40 -5.71 10.86
CA HIS A 235 -5.59 -4.50 10.92
C HIS A 235 -6.43 -3.25 10.68
N ALA A 236 -7.25 -3.27 9.61
CA ALA A 236 -8.15 -2.18 9.29
C ALA A 236 -9.16 -1.90 10.42
N ALA A 237 -9.74 -2.95 11.03
CA ALA A 237 -10.70 -2.83 12.12
C ALA A 237 -10.06 -2.22 13.38
N LEU A 238 -8.87 -2.68 13.77
CA LEU A 238 -8.14 -2.18 14.94
C LEU A 238 -7.71 -0.72 14.78
N LEU A 239 -7.30 -0.34 13.56
CA LEU A 239 -6.93 1.04 13.26
C LEU A 239 -8.13 2.00 13.39
N LEU A 240 -9.30 1.60 12.91
CA LEU A 240 -10.55 2.36 13.10
C LEU A 240 -10.98 2.42 14.56
N TYR A 241 -10.84 1.32 15.31
CA TYR A 241 -11.14 1.30 16.73
C TYR A 241 -10.27 2.29 17.51
N LYS A 242 -8.97 2.31 17.21
CA LYS A 242 -8.03 3.29 17.77
C LYS A 242 -8.41 4.71 17.40
N PHE A 243 -8.69 4.97 16.13
CA PHE A 243 -9.13 6.28 15.65
C PHE A 243 -10.31 6.84 16.46
N VAL A 244 -11.28 5.98 16.78
CA VAL A 244 -12.43 6.37 17.60
C VAL A 244 -12.02 6.72 19.04
N LYS A 245 -11.06 6.00 19.63
CA LYS A 245 -10.56 6.29 20.99
C LYS A 245 -9.75 7.57 21.05
N ASP A 246 -9.06 7.93 19.97
CA ASP A 246 -8.22 9.14 19.89
C ASP A 246 -9.01 10.39 19.44
N LEU A 247 -10.29 10.26 19.06
CA LEU A 247 -11.13 11.38 18.64
C LEU A 247 -11.39 12.36 19.82
N PRO A 248 -11.14 13.67 19.64
CA PRO A 248 -11.49 14.67 20.65
C PRO A 248 -12.99 14.70 20.92
N GLU A 249 -13.42 14.98 22.16
CA GLU A 249 -14.85 15.04 22.56
C GLU A 249 -15.71 15.89 21.61
N LYS A 250 -15.18 17.02 21.13
CA LYS A 250 -15.86 17.93 20.18
C LYS A 250 -16.24 17.27 18.84
N HIS A 251 -15.58 16.17 18.46
CA HIS A 251 -15.76 15.46 17.19
C HIS A 251 -16.46 14.10 17.37
N LYS A 252 -16.97 13.81 18.56
CA LYS A 252 -17.73 12.58 18.87
C LYS A 252 -19.21 12.71 18.49
N ASP A 253 -19.49 13.01 17.22
CA ASP A 253 -20.86 12.91 16.70
C ASP A 253 -21.34 11.45 16.79
N PRO A 254 -22.43 11.14 17.52
CA PRO A 254 -22.93 9.78 17.67
C PRO A 254 -23.21 9.06 16.35
N LEU A 255 -23.63 9.79 15.30
CA LEU A 255 -23.88 9.21 13.99
C LEU A 255 -22.58 8.78 13.29
N LEU A 256 -21.54 9.61 13.34
CA LEU A 256 -20.22 9.28 12.81
C LEU A 256 -19.63 8.06 13.54
N LEU A 257 -19.67 8.07 14.87
CA LEU A 257 -19.16 6.96 15.69
C LEU A 257 -19.90 5.66 15.39
N ARG A 258 -21.22 5.70 15.28
CA ARG A 258 -22.02 4.55 14.82
C ARG A 258 -21.55 4.04 13.47
N LYS A 259 -21.34 4.91 12.47
CA LYS A 259 -20.88 4.51 11.13
C LYS A 259 -19.50 3.83 11.18
N ILE A 260 -18.57 4.39 11.95
CA ILE A 260 -17.22 3.80 12.10
C ILE A 260 -17.31 2.43 12.78
N PHE A 261 -18.07 2.29 13.87
CA PHE A 261 -18.24 1.00 14.53
C PHE A 261 -18.98 -0.04 13.67
N VAL A 262 -19.92 0.38 12.81
CA VAL A 262 -20.51 -0.52 11.80
C VAL A 262 -19.44 -1.01 10.82
N LEU A 263 -18.54 -0.13 10.38
CA LEU A 263 -17.43 -0.49 9.50
C LEU A 263 -16.46 -1.48 10.18
N VAL A 264 -16.13 -1.24 11.46
CA VAL A 264 -15.36 -2.16 12.30
C VAL A 264 -16.04 -3.54 12.38
N GLY A 265 -17.35 -3.56 12.66
CA GLY A 265 -18.13 -4.80 12.70
C GLY A 265 -18.04 -5.60 11.39
N ILE A 266 -18.23 -4.93 10.25
CA ILE A 266 -18.13 -5.55 8.92
C ILE A 266 -16.73 -6.12 8.68
N LEU A 267 -15.67 -5.36 8.98
CA LEU A 267 -14.29 -5.81 8.77
C LEU A 267 -13.95 -7.04 9.63
N VAL A 268 -14.44 -7.12 10.86
CA VAL A 268 -14.21 -8.30 11.70
C VAL A 268 -14.99 -9.52 11.19
N GLU A 269 -16.20 -9.35 10.66
CA GLU A 269 -16.92 -10.45 10.00
C GLU A 269 -16.21 -10.91 8.71
N GLU A 270 -15.66 -9.99 7.92
CA GLU A 270 -14.82 -10.30 6.76
C GLU A 270 -13.56 -11.09 7.17
N TYR A 271 -12.89 -10.68 8.27
CA TYR A 271 -11.77 -11.43 8.87
C TYR A 271 -12.17 -12.86 9.25
N LYS A 272 -13.27 -13.02 10.00
CA LYS A 272 -13.77 -14.35 10.43
C LYS A 272 -14.11 -15.24 9.24
N SER A 273 -14.74 -14.68 8.22
CA SER A 273 -15.12 -15.40 7.00
C SER A 273 -13.90 -15.87 6.20
N ASN A 274 -12.85 -15.05 6.15
CA ASN A 274 -11.64 -15.36 5.38
C ASN A 274 -10.77 -16.44 6.05
N ARG A 275 -10.75 -16.49 7.39
CA ARG A 275 -9.75 -17.28 8.13
C ARG A 275 -10.06 -18.76 8.30
N LYS A 276 -11.30 -19.23 8.05
CA LYS A 276 -11.77 -20.64 8.13
C LYS A 276 -11.38 -21.45 9.41
N VAL A 277 -10.69 -20.86 10.38
CA VAL A 277 -10.16 -21.46 11.61
C VAL A 277 -10.67 -20.65 12.80
N SER A 278 -11.01 -21.34 13.89
CA SER A 278 -11.81 -20.80 15.01
C SER A 278 -11.05 -19.91 16.00
N ASN A 279 -9.71 -19.91 16.01
CA ASN A 279 -8.94 -19.31 17.11
C ASN A 279 -8.07 -18.14 16.62
N PHE A 280 -8.22 -16.98 17.28
CA PHE A 280 -7.34 -15.82 17.12
C PHE A 280 -5.90 -16.16 17.50
N ASP A 281 -4.94 -15.77 16.66
CA ASP A 281 -3.52 -15.82 17.01
C ASP A 281 -2.97 -14.39 17.08
N ARG A 282 -2.13 -14.09 18.08
CA ARG A 282 -1.51 -12.77 18.22
C ARG A 282 -0.58 -12.45 17.04
N SER A 283 -0.05 -13.49 16.38
CA SER A 283 0.72 -13.37 15.13
C SER A 283 -0.10 -12.77 13.98
N ASP A 284 -1.43 -12.72 14.07
CA ASP A 284 -2.26 -12.03 13.08
C ASP A 284 -2.17 -10.50 13.15
N ILE A 285 -1.55 -9.95 14.19
CA ILE A 285 -1.42 -8.52 14.42
C ILE A 285 0.07 -8.20 14.48
N THR A 286 0.70 -8.22 13.32
CA THR A 286 2.06 -7.75 13.09
C THR A 286 2.07 -6.70 11.99
N ASP A 287 3.10 -5.85 12.01
CA ASP A 287 3.41 -4.89 10.96
C ASP A 287 2.23 -3.95 10.64
N LEU A 288 1.68 -3.31 11.67
CA LEU A 288 0.62 -2.30 11.54
C LEU A 288 1.16 -0.91 11.13
N GLY A 289 2.48 -0.76 10.98
CA GLY A 289 3.11 0.53 10.74
C GLY A 289 2.91 1.52 11.91
N ILE A 290 2.73 0.98 13.13
CA ILE A 290 2.56 1.73 14.37
C ILE A 290 3.67 1.38 15.37
N SER A 291 3.76 2.11 16.50
CA SER A 291 4.79 1.76 17.49
C SER A 291 4.51 0.39 18.11
N LEU A 292 5.57 -0.30 18.53
CA LEU A 292 5.44 -1.63 19.15
C LEU A 292 4.53 -1.62 20.39
N GLU A 293 4.56 -0.54 21.17
CA GLU A 293 3.69 -0.36 22.34
C GLU A 293 2.21 -0.28 21.94
N GLU A 294 1.90 0.43 20.86
CA GLU A 294 0.54 0.54 20.32
C GLU A 294 0.06 -0.78 19.73
N GLU A 295 0.94 -1.53 19.07
CA GLU A 295 0.68 -2.88 18.58
C GLU A 295 0.29 -3.85 19.71
N ILE A 296 1.07 -3.87 20.80
CA ILE A 296 0.78 -4.69 21.97
C ILE A 296 -0.56 -4.31 22.62
N ALA A 297 -0.87 -3.01 22.69
CA ALA A 297 -2.16 -2.55 23.20
C ALA A 297 -3.33 -3.07 22.35
N LEU A 298 -3.21 -3.01 21.02
CA LEU A 298 -4.23 -3.52 20.10
C LEU A 298 -4.34 -5.04 20.13
N GLN A 299 -3.24 -5.78 20.31
CA GLN A 299 -3.25 -7.23 20.51
C GLN A 299 -4.07 -7.64 21.75
N ASN A 300 -4.06 -6.83 22.80
CA ASN A 300 -4.87 -7.09 24.01
C ASN A 300 -6.35 -6.76 23.81
N ILE A 301 -6.68 -5.81 22.92
CA ILE A 301 -8.05 -5.41 22.60
C ILE A 301 -8.69 -6.38 21.60
N ALA A 302 -7.91 -6.92 20.68
CA ALA A 302 -8.38 -7.72 19.56
C ALA A 302 -9.29 -8.90 19.95
N PRO A 303 -8.99 -9.73 20.98
CA PRO A 303 -9.88 -10.82 21.38
C PRO A 303 -11.30 -10.34 21.70
N ARG A 304 -11.43 -9.26 22.49
CA ARG A 304 -12.73 -8.69 22.87
C ARG A 304 -13.47 -8.13 21.65
N LEU A 305 -12.73 -7.51 20.74
CA LEU A 305 -13.28 -6.97 19.49
C LEU A 305 -13.73 -8.10 18.55
N ILE A 306 -13.03 -9.23 18.53
CA ILE A 306 -13.40 -10.41 17.74
C ILE A 306 -14.63 -11.11 18.33
N ASP A 307 -14.75 -11.16 19.67
CA ASP A 307 -15.88 -11.80 20.34
C ASP A 307 -17.21 -11.04 20.16
N ASP A 308 -17.23 -9.71 20.37
CA ASP A 308 -18.42 -8.87 20.15
C ASP A 308 -18.10 -7.65 19.24
N PRO A 309 -17.91 -7.88 17.92
CA PRO A 309 -17.47 -6.84 16.98
C PRO A 309 -18.50 -5.72 16.79
N TRP A 310 -19.77 -6.01 17.05
CA TRP A 310 -20.87 -5.08 16.89
C TRP A 310 -21.16 -4.29 18.17
N ARG A 311 -20.40 -4.48 19.25
CA ARG A 311 -20.67 -3.85 20.55
C ARG A 311 -20.75 -2.33 20.48
N GLY A 312 -19.74 -1.70 19.88
CA GLY A 312 -19.73 -0.24 19.70
C GLY A 312 -20.87 0.24 18.79
N ALA A 313 -21.19 -0.51 17.74
CA ALA A 313 -22.28 -0.15 16.83
C ALA A 313 -23.63 -0.21 17.55
N LYS A 314 -23.88 -1.26 18.36
CA LYS A 314 -25.08 -1.41 19.19
C LYS A 314 -25.22 -0.27 20.19
N ALA A 315 -24.15 0.11 20.88
CA ALA A 315 -24.16 1.17 21.88
C ALA A 315 -24.72 2.48 21.31
N TYR A 316 -24.09 3.02 20.27
CA TYR A 316 -24.55 4.27 19.64
C TYR A 316 -25.89 4.09 18.92
N HIS A 317 -26.15 2.92 18.33
CA HIS A 317 -27.43 2.64 17.68
C HIS A 317 -28.61 2.71 18.66
N PHE A 318 -28.55 2.01 19.79
CA PHE A 318 -29.63 2.00 20.78
C PHE A 318 -29.75 3.35 21.50
N PHE A 319 -28.64 4.04 21.76
CA PHE A 319 -28.65 5.40 22.29
C PHE A 319 -29.44 6.36 21.39
N MET A 320 -29.12 6.37 20.09
CA MET A 320 -29.84 7.19 19.11
C MET A 320 -31.30 6.73 18.92
N LEU A 321 -31.56 5.42 18.99
CA LEU A 321 -32.91 4.88 18.85
C LEU A 321 -33.83 5.31 20.01
N ALA A 322 -33.32 5.30 21.24
CA ALA A 322 -34.04 5.79 22.42
C ALA A 322 -34.39 7.29 22.28
N GLN A 323 -33.44 8.12 21.86
CA GLN A 323 -33.69 9.54 21.55
C GLN A 323 -34.76 9.70 20.47
N LYS A 324 -34.68 8.92 19.38
CA LYS A 324 -35.68 8.94 18.31
C LYS A 324 -37.08 8.60 18.81
N HIS A 325 -37.21 7.57 19.66
CA HIS A 325 -38.49 7.22 20.26
C HIS A 325 -39.07 8.36 21.11
N LEU A 326 -38.23 9.08 21.88
CA LEU A 326 -38.67 10.25 22.65
C LEU A 326 -39.21 11.35 21.75
N TYR A 327 -38.47 11.72 20.70
CA TYR A 327 -38.92 12.75 19.76
C TYR A 327 -40.21 12.37 19.03
N GLN A 328 -40.46 11.07 18.81
CA GLN A 328 -41.68 10.56 18.20
C GLN A 328 -42.84 10.39 19.20
N GLY A 329 -42.60 10.59 20.49
CA GLY A 329 -43.61 10.43 21.55
C GLY A 329 -43.86 8.99 22.00
N TYR A 330 -43.05 8.03 21.54
CA TYR A 330 -43.14 6.61 21.95
C TYR A 330 -42.45 6.37 23.30
N MET A 331 -43.01 6.92 24.38
CA MET A 331 -42.39 6.96 25.71
C MET A 331 -42.04 5.57 26.28
N ASP A 332 -42.92 4.59 26.09
CA ASP A 332 -42.68 3.21 26.56
C ASP A 332 -41.50 2.55 25.83
N ALA A 333 -41.47 2.64 24.49
CA ALA A 333 -40.36 2.13 23.69
C ALA A 333 -39.05 2.88 23.98
N ALA A 334 -39.11 4.19 24.21
CA ALA A 334 -37.95 5.00 24.60
C ALA A 334 -37.33 4.51 25.91
N MET A 335 -38.14 4.35 26.95
CA MET A 335 -37.68 3.87 28.26
C MET A 335 -37.05 2.47 28.16
N LYS A 336 -37.71 1.55 27.46
CA LYS A 336 -37.21 0.16 27.26
C LYS A 336 -35.87 0.14 26.53
N THR A 337 -35.74 0.96 25.49
CA THR A 337 -34.49 1.08 24.75
C THR A 337 -33.40 1.69 25.65
N ALA A 338 -33.71 2.75 26.41
CA ALA A 338 -32.78 3.38 27.34
C ALA A 338 -32.32 2.44 28.48
N LEU A 339 -33.19 1.55 28.96
CA LEU A 339 -32.81 0.50 29.92
C LEU A 339 -31.74 -0.44 29.35
N HIS A 340 -31.86 -0.83 28.08
CA HIS A 340 -30.86 -1.67 27.41
C HIS A 340 -29.54 -0.91 27.15
N VAL A 341 -29.58 0.41 26.95
CA VAL A 341 -28.35 1.23 26.75
C VAL A 341 -27.40 1.15 27.94
N ARG A 342 -27.89 0.86 29.16
CA ARG A 342 -27.07 0.61 30.36
C ARG A 342 -26.10 -0.56 30.22
N GLU A 343 -26.31 -1.46 29.26
CA GLU A 343 -25.36 -2.54 29.01
C GLU A 343 -24.08 -2.04 28.33
N TYR A 344 -23.95 -0.76 27.97
CA TYR A 344 -22.82 -0.17 27.23
C TYR A 344 -22.07 0.95 27.98
N GLU A 345 -22.01 0.87 29.31
CA GLU A 345 -21.29 1.80 30.20
C GLU A 345 -19.79 1.93 29.93
N ASP A 346 -19.19 0.94 29.26
CA ASP A 346 -17.78 0.90 28.84
C ASP A 346 -17.49 1.71 27.56
N ILE A 347 -18.54 2.15 26.84
CA ILE A 347 -18.43 2.81 25.54
C ILE A 347 -19.03 4.22 25.55
N LEU A 348 -20.20 4.37 26.17
CA LEU A 348 -20.94 5.63 26.25
C LEU A 348 -20.68 6.32 27.59
N ASN A 349 -20.78 7.65 27.61
CA ASN A 349 -20.64 8.41 28.85
C ASN A 349 -21.77 8.05 29.83
N LEU A 350 -21.42 7.75 31.07
CA LEU A 350 -22.37 7.37 32.12
C LEU A 350 -23.46 8.42 32.32
N GLU A 351 -23.08 9.70 32.33
CA GLU A 351 -24.03 10.81 32.47
C GLU A 351 -25.07 10.82 31.35
N ASP A 352 -24.67 10.63 30.10
CA ASP A 352 -25.57 10.60 28.94
C ASP A 352 -26.56 9.43 29.01
N ILE A 353 -26.07 8.24 29.40
CA ILE A 353 -26.89 7.03 29.56
C ILE A 353 -27.99 7.26 30.60
N TYR A 354 -27.58 7.68 31.80
CA TYR A 354 -28.50 7.80 32.92
C TYR A 354 -29.41 9.03 32.82
N SER A 355 -28.96 10.10 32.16
CA SER A 355 -29.82 11.26 31.82
C SER A 355 -30.92 10.87 30.84
N LEU A 356 -30.58 10.12 29.79
CA LEU A 356 -31.56 9.62 28.84
C LEU A 356 -32.56 8.65 29.49
N LEU A 357 -32.09 7.80 30.40
CA LEU A 357 -32.95 6.91 31.17
C LEU A 357 -33.86 7.67 32.12
N ALA A 358 -33.36 8.66 32.87
CA ALA A 358 -34.15 9.48 33.77
C ALA A 358 -35.25 10.24 33.01
N LEU A 359 -34.90 10.86 31.87
CA LEU A 359 -35.84 11.57 31.01
C LEU A 359 -36.92 10.64 30.44
N SER A 360 -36.53 9.50 29.87
CA SER A 360 -37.47 8.56 29.24
C SER A 360 -38.38 7.86 30.24
N SER A 361 -37.87 7.51 31.41
CA SER A 361 -38.68 6.93 32.50
C SER A 361 -39.62 7.95 33.13
N CYS A 362 -39.21 9.21 33.30
CA CYS A 362 -40.08 10.29 33.74
C CYS A 362 -41.24 10.51 32.76
N ALA A 363 -40.94 10.59 31.45
CA ALA A 363 -41.94 10.75 30.40
C ALA A 363 -42.92 9.56 30.31
N ASN A 364 -42.45 8.34 30.60
CA ASN A 364 -43.29 7.13 30.66
C ASN A 364 -44.02 6.96 32.00
N ARG A 365 -43.80 7.83 33.00
CA ARG A 365 -44.33 7.74 34.38
C ARG A 365 -43.87 6.48 35.14
N ALA A 366 -42.68 5.98 34.80
CA ALA A 366 -41.99 4.92 35.54
C ALA A 366 -41.05 5.55 36.58
N PHE A 367 -41.65 6.09 37.66
CA PHE A 367 -40.94 6.91 38.63
C PHE A 367 -39.96 6.14 39.51
N ALA A 368 -40.12 4.83 39.72
CA ALA A 368 -39.14 4.04 40.45
C ALA A 368 -37.86 3.85 39.62
N THR A 369 -38.02 3.57 38.32
CA THR A 369 -36.89 3.51 37.38
C THR A 369 -36.21 4.89 37.22
N CYS A 370 -37.01 5.96 37.18
CA CYS A 370 -36.50 7.34 37.12
C CYS A 370 -35.67 7.70 38.37
N SER A 371 -36.18 7.36 39.56
CA SER A 371 -35.47 7.58 40.82
C SER A 371 -34.15 6.81 40.87
N SER A 372 -34.13 5.54 40.43
CA SER A 372 -32.90 4.75 40.35
C SER A 372 -31.87 5.35 39.39
N ALA A 373 -32.30 5.93 38.26
CA ALA A 373 -31.42 6.58 37.31
C ALA A 373 -30.83 7.90 37.87
N LEU A 374 -31.66 8.72 38.55
CA LEU A 374 -31.21 9.95 39.19
C LEU A 374 -30.24 9.69 40.35
N MET A 375 -30.53 8.69 41.20
CA MET A 375 -29.57 8.28 42.25
C MET A 375 -28.23 7.86 41.66
N ARG A 376 -28.24 7.19 40.49
CA ARG A 376 -27.00 6.82 39.82
C ARG A 376 -26.24 8.05 39.33
N LEU A 377 -26.92 9.04 38.74
CA LEU A 377 -26.32 10.33 38.34
C LEU A 377 -25.70 11.06 39.54
N GLU A 378 -26.41 11.13 40.67
CA GLU A 378 -25.91 11.76 41.91
C GLU A 378 -24.65 11.06 42.45
N SER A 379 -24.54 9.74 42.27
CA SER A 379 -23.37 8.96 42.69
C SER A 379 -22.16 9.05 41.74
N LEU A 380 -22.26 9.72 40.59
CA LEU A 380 -21.15 9.80 39.63
C LEU A 380 -20.05 10.74 40.15
N GLU A 381 -18.87 10.19 40.41
CA GLU A 381 -17.71 10.97 40.86
C GLU A 381 -17.14 11.90 39.78
N THR A 382 -17.46 11.63 38.51
CA THR A 382 -16.95 12.34 37.33
C THR A 382 -17.59 13.70 37.08
N ILE A 383 -18.79 13.94 37.60
CA ILE A 383 -19.53 15.20 37.42
C ILE A 383 -19.23 16.20 38.54
N SER A 384 -19.34 17.48 38.23
CA SER A 384 -19.06 18.56 39.18
C SER A 384 -20.06 18.57 40.35
N THR A 385 -19.65 19.13 41.49
CA THR A 385 -20.53 19.28 42.66
C THR A 385 -21.76 20.14 42.36
N GLU A 386 -21.64 21.11 41.45
CA GLU A 386 -22.75 21.95 40.98
C GLU A 386 -23.77 21.15 40.16
N GLU A 387 -23.32 20.27 39.27
CA GLU A 387 -24.21 19.41 38.47
C GLU A 387 -24.92 18.36 39.33
N ARG A 388 -24.24 17.79 40.33
CA ARG A 388 -24.88 16.90 41.31
C ARG A 388 -26.03 17.59 42.03
N SER A 389 -25.81 18.82 42.50
CA SER A 389 -26.85 19.60 43.17
C SER A 389 -28.05 19.88 42.25
N LYS A 390 -27.84 20.07 40.94
CA LYS A 390 -28.94 20.19 39.96
C LYS A 390 -29.75 18.90 39.84
N TYR A 391 -29.10 17.74 39.81
CA TYR A 391 -29.80 16.44 39.77
C TYR A 391 -30.60 16.19 41.05
N GLU A 392 -30.03 16.48 42.22
CA GLU A 392 -30.71 16.37 43.52
C GLU A 392 -31.96 17.28 43.58
N THR A 393 -31.82 18.53 43.13
CA THR A 393 -32.93 19.49 43.08
C THR A 393 -34.03 19.00 42.14
N LEU A 394 -33.66 18.52 40.94
CA LEU A 394 -34.60 17.97 39.97
C LEU A 394 -35.33 16.74 40.52
N ALA A 395 -34.61 15.83 41.19
CA ALA A 395 -35.20 14.66 41.84
C ALA A 395 -36.23 15.08 42.89
N ALA A 396 -35.90 16.05 43.74
CA ALA A 396 -36.84 16.58 44.74
C ALA A 396 -38.10 17.18 44.09
N GLU A 397 -37.95 18.00 43.04
CA GLU A 397 -39.09 18.61 42.34
C GLU A 397 -40.05 17.58 41.73
N ILE A 398 -39.50 16.50 41.16
CA ILE A 398 -40.28 15.41 40.57
C ILE A 398 -40.97 14.60 41.66
N PHE A 399 -40.21 14.12 42.65
CA PHE A 399 -40.70 13.12 43.60
C PHE A 399 -41.56 13.68 44.73
N VAL A 400 -41.54 15.00 44.96
CA VAL A 400 -42.53 15.68 45.81
C VAL A 400 -43.94 15.54 45.23
N LYS A 401 -44.08 15.59 43.89
CA LYS A 401 -45.39 15.50 43.20
C LYS A 401 -45.74 14.07 42.81
N HIS A 402 -44.74 13.24 42.54
CA HIS A 402 -44.91 11.89 42.02
C HIS A 402 -44.09 10.89 42.84
N PRO A 403 -44.68 10.06 43.70
CA PRO A 403 -43.91 9.09 44.48
C PRO A 403 -43.16 8.12 43.56
N PRO A 404 -41.96 7.63 43.94
CA PRO A 404 -41.12 6.73 43.14
C PRO A 404 -41.71 5.31 43.10
N LYS A 405 -42.89 5.18 42.50
CA LYS A 405 -43.60 3.93 42.26
C LYS A 405 -43.96 3.87 40.78
N ASP A 406 -43.66 2.74 40.16
CA ASP A 406 -43.99 2.54 38.75
C ASP A 406 -45.50 2.31 38.60
N SER A 407 -46.14 3.18 37.81
CA SER A 407 -47.59 3.12 37.60
C SER A 407 -48.01 2.05 36.57
N ARG A 408 -47.05 1.56 35.77
CA ARG A 408 -47.24 0.57 34.70
C ARG A 408 -46.20 -0.53 34.86
N SER A 409 -46.66 -1.75 35.13
CA SER A 409 -45.83 -2.95 35.17
C SER A 409 -46.40 -3.97 34.19
N ASN A 410 -46.14 -3.78 32.89
CA ASN A 410 -46.48 -4.80 31.90
C ASN A 410 -45.59 -6.01 32.14
N THR A 411 -46.21 -7.15 32.45
CA THR A 411 -45.52 -8.42 32.67
C THR A 411 -45.77 -9.37 31.50
N VAL A 412 -44.78 -10.21 31.23
CA VAL A 412 -44.81 -11.28 30.25
C VAL A 412 -44.32 -12.56 30.91
N HIS A 413 -44.81 -13.70 30.44
CA HIS A 413 -44.41 -15.00 30.97
C HIS A 413 -43.11 -15.44 30.29
N CYS A 414 -42.11 -15.81 31.08
CA CYS A 414 -40.87 -16.36 30.57
C CYS A 414 -41.13 -17.67 29.81
N ARG A 415 -40.61 -17.81 28.59
CA ARG A 415 -40.77 -19.05 27.81
C ARG A 415 -40.05 -20.27 28.41
N GLY A 416 -39.06 -20.05 29.28
CA GLY A 416 -38.25 -21.12 29.87
C GLY A 416 -38.84 -21.67 31.17
N CYS A 417 -39.21 -20.77 32.10
CA CYS A 417 -39.70 -21.15 33.43
C CYS A 417 -41.12 -20.66 33.74
N VAL A 418 -41.82 -20.03 32.79
CA VAL A 418 -43.20 -19.52 32.92
C VAL A 418 -43.37 -18.39 33.95
N GLU A 419 -42.32 -18.01 34.67
CA GLU A 419 -42.31 -16.91 35.62
C GLU A 419 -42.75 -15.58 34.99
N SER A 420 -43.52 -14.78 35.72
CA SER A 420 -43.94 -13.46 35.28
C SER A 420 -42.80 -12.45 35.44
N ILE A 421 -42.22 -12.00 34.33
CA ILE A 421 -41.14 -11.02 34.29
C ILE A 421 -41.62 -9.73 33.63
N PRO A 422 -41.03 -8.56 33.95
CA PRO A 422 -41.31 -7.35 33.22
C PRO A 422 -40.95 -7.46 31.73
N ASP A 423 -41.73 -6.82 30.86
CA ASP A 423 -41.60 -6.94 29.40
C ASP A 423 -40.33 -6.29 28.80
N TRP A 424 -39.57 -5.57 29.62
CA TRP A 424 -38.31 -4.91 29.26
C TRP A 424 -37.04 -5.71 29.64
N TYR A 425 -37.19 -6.86 30.30
CA TYR A 425 -36.04 -7.67 30.71
C TYR A 425 -35.37 -8.33 29.49
N THR A 426 -34.04 -8.25 29.42
CA THR A 426 -33.22 -8.90 28.37
C THR A 426 -32.75 -10.30 28.77
N SER A 427 -32.88 -10.66 30.05
CA SER A 427 -32.64 -12.01 30.58
C SER A 427 -33.63 -12.34 31.70
N CYS A 428 -34.01 -13.60 31.83
CA CYS A 428 -34.88 -14.05 32.92
C CYS A 428 -34.07 -14.21 34.21
N PRO A 429 -34.47 -13.58 35.34
CA PRO A 429 -33.73 -13.66 36.60
C PRO A 429 -33.80 -15.04 37.26
N ASN A 430 -34.78 -15.87 36.89
CA ASN A 430 -34.97 -17.20 37.47
C ASN A 430 -34.21 -18.29 36.68
N CYS A 431 -34.31 -18.30 35.35
CA CYS A 431 -33.70 -19.35 34.51
C CYS A 431 -32.52 -18.87 33.64
N ASN A 432 -32.09 -17.61 33.76
CA ASN A 432 -31.00 -16.99 32.98
C ASN A 432 -31.14 -17.10 31.45
N LEU A 433 -32.37 -17.31 30.96
CA LEU A 433 -32.65 -17.34 29.54
C LEU A 433 -32.56 -15.92 28.96
N ASN A 434 -31.72 -15.73 27.94
CA ASN A 434 -31.56 -14.46 27.25
C ASN A 434 -32.61 -14.25 26.14
N PHE A 435 -33.08 -13.02 26.03
CA PHE A 435 -34.05 -12.57 25.03
C PHE A 435 -33.35 -11.60 24.07
N PRO A 436 -33.24 -11.93 22.77
CA PRO A 436 -32.61 -11.04 21.80
C PRO A 436 -33.34 -9.69 21.74
N VAL A 437 -32.60 -8.58 21.75
CA VAL A 437 -33.19 -7.25 21.61
C VAL A 437 -33.40 -6.95 20.12
N CYS A 438 -34.60 -6.45 19.79
CA CYS A 438 -34.92 -6.03 18.43
C CYS A 438 -34.13 -4.76 18.06
N VAL A 439 -33.24 -4.85 17.07
CA VAL A 439 -32.49 -3.68 16.56
C VAL A 439 -33.36 -2.63 15.86
N ALA A 440 -34.61 -2.94 15.49
CA ALA A 440 -35.49 -1.95 14.89
C ALA A 440 -36.26 -1.13 15.94
N SER A 441 -36.67 -1.76 17.05
CA SER A 441 -37.57 -1.17 18.05
C SER A 441 -37.00 -1.08 19.46
N GLY A 442 -35.80 -1.60 19.74
CA GLY A 442 -35.18 -1.63 21.07
C GLY A 442 -35.89 -2.48 22.13
N ARG A 443 -36.86 -3.31 21.73
CA ARG A 443 -37.65 -4.16 22.65
C ARG A 443 -37.12 -5.60 22.67
N PRO A 444 -37.15 -6.31 23.81
CA PRO A 444 -36.81 -7.73 23.86
C PRO A 444 -37.79 -8.59 23.05
N ILE A 445 -37.26 -9.55 22.30
CA ILE A 445 -38.02 -10.51 21.50
C ILE A 445 -38.25 -11.76 22.37
N MET A 446 -39.39 -11.78 23.07
CA MET A 446 -39.76 -12.90 23.94
C MET A 446 -40.19 -14.15 23.14
N ASN A 447 -40.86 -13.94 21.99
CA ASN A 447 -41.37 -15.00 21.13
C ASN A 447 -40.46 -15.24 19.91
N PRO A 448 -39.79 -16.42 19.80
CA PRO A 448 -38.92 -16.74 18.66
C PRO A 448 -39.61 -16.69 17.29
N SER A 449 -40.91 -16.98 17.22
CA SER A 449 -41.64 -17.02 15.93
C SER A 449 -41.68 -15.65 15.23
N LEU A 450 -41.58 -14.57 16.00
CA LEU A 450 -41.56 -13.18 15.52
C LEU A 450 -40.16 -12.68 15.17
N GLN A 451 -39.12 -13.49 15.39
CA GLN A 451 -37.73 -13.13 15.20
C GLN A 451 -37.35 -13.19 13.71
N TRP A 452 -36.80 -12.10 13.20
CA TRP A 452 -36.03 -12.02 11.97
C TRP A 452 -34.56 -11.82 12.36
N THR A 453 -33.63 -12.42 11.61
CA THR A 453 -32.19 -12.28 11.86
C THR A 453 -31.50 -11.80 10.60
N CYS A 454 -30.66 -10.76 10.73
CA CYS A 454 -29.87 -10.24 9.63
C CYS A 454 -28.78 -11.26 9.22
N LEU A 455 -28.60 -11.49 7.92
CA LEU A 455 -27.55 -12.38 7.42
C LEU A 455 -26.14 -11.80 7.53
N GLN A 456 -26.01 -10.46 7.53
CA GLN A 456 -24.70 -9.78 7.57
C GLN A 456 -24.17 -9.60 9.00
N CYS A 457 -25.03 -9.14 9.92
CA CYS A 457 -24.61 -8.84 11.29
C CYS A 457 -25.13 -9.84 12.32
N HIS A 458 -25.97 -10.81 11.93
CA HIS A 458 -26.57 -11.81 12.83
C HIS A 458 -27.42 -11.26 13.98
N HIS A 459 -27.78 -9.97 13.94
CA HIS A 459 -28.65 -9.36 14.95
C HIS A 459 -30.13 -9.53 14.60
N SER A 460 -30.95 -9.57 15.66
CA SER A 460 -32.37 -9.88 15.56
C SER A 460 -33.25 -8.63 15.51
N ALA A 461 -34.36 -8.72 14.80
CA ALA A 461 -35.44 -7.74 14.82
C ALA A 461 -36.82 -8.43 14.75
N PHE A 462 -37.90 -7.70 15.03
CA PHE A 462 -39.23 -8.21 14.77
C PHE A 462 -39.50 -8.25 13.26
N LYS A 463 -40.04 -9.38 12.77
CA LYS A 463 -40.41 -9.54 11.35
C LYS A 463 -41.25 -8.37 10.83
N GLN A 464 -42.27 -7.96 11.58
CA GLN A 464 -43.19 -6.86 11.23
C GLN A 464 -42.47 -5.52 11.04
N GLU A 465 -41.46 -5.23 11.86
CA GLU A 465 -40.68 -3.98 11.80
C GLU A 465 -39.71 -3.95 10.61
N MET A 466 -39.41 -5.12 10.04
CA MET A 466 -38.52 -5.28 8.90
C MET A 466 -39.27 -5.24 7.56
N LEU A 467 -40.57 -5.51 7.53
CA LEU A 467 -41.41 -5.46 6.31
C LEU A 467 -41.37 -4.08 5.62
N THR A 468 -41.27 -3.01 6.40
CA THR A 468 -41.29 -1.62 5.92
C THR A 468 -39.89 -1.07 5.62
N ARG A 469 -38.84 -1.87 5.80
CA ARG A 469 -37.45 -1.44 5.66
C ARG A 469 -36.78 -2.05 4.45
N SER A 470 -35.98 -1.25 3.76
CA SER A 470 -35.11 -1.71 2.66
C SER A 470 -33.73 -2.17 3.12
N CYS A 471 -33.34 -1.83 4.35
CA CYS A 471 -32.03 -2.15 4.91
C CYS A 471 -32.13 -2.61 6.38
N CYS A 472 -31.14 -3.38 6.83
CA CYS A 472 -30.99 -3.73 8.25
C CYS A 472 -30.89 -2.47 9.12
N ALA A 473 -31.62 -2.44 10.25
CA ALA A 473 -31.65 -1.27 11.13
C ALA A 473 -30.32 -0.99 11.84
N LEU A 474 -29.45 -2.00 12.00
CA LEU A 474 -28.14 -1.90 12.63
C LEU A 474 -27.02 -1.69 11.61
N CYS A 475 -26.75 -2.69 10.76
CA CYS A 475 -25.60 -2.69 9.84
C CYS A 475 -25.87 -2.06 8.47
N HIS A 476 -27.11 -1.65 8.19
CA HIS A 476 -27.50 -1.01 6.93
C HIS A 476 -27.30 -1.83 5.65
N CYS A 477 -27.06 -3.15 5.75
CA CYS A 477 -27.03 -4.01 4.57
C CYS A 477 -28.40 -4.00 3.88
N THR A 478 -28.40 -3.95 2.56
CA THR A 478 -29.63 -4.01 1.74
C THR A 478 -30.28 -5.38 1.91
N LEU A 479 -31.60 -5.40 2.11
CA LEU A 479 -32.36 -6.63 2.22
C LEU A 479 -32.71 -7.11 0.80
N LEU A 480 -32.15 -8.26 0.39
CA LEU A 480 -32.32 -8.84 -0.95
C LEU A 480 -33.71 -9.48 -1.17
N ILE A 481 -34.51 -9.62 -0.11
CA ILE A 481 -35.86 -10.20 -0.15
C ILE A 481 -36.76 -9.27 0.69
N PRO A 482 -37.92 -8.80 0.18
CA PRO A 482 -38.92 -8.21 1.05
C PRO A 482 -39.32 -9.27 2.09
N VAL A 483 -39.17 -8.92 3.38
CA VAL A 483 -39.41 -9.82 4.52
C VAL A 483 -40.80 -10.43 4.51
#